data_AF-A0A512L7C9-F1
#
_entry.id   AF-A0A512L7C9-F1
#
_cell.length_a   1.000
_cell.length_b   1.000
_cell.length_c   1.000
_cell.angle_alpha   90.00
_cell.angle_beta   90.00
_cell.angle_gamma   90.00
#
_symmetry.space_group_name_H-M   'P 1'
#
loop_
_entity.id
_entity.type
_entity.pdbx_description
1 polymer ?
#
loop_
_entity_poly.entity_id
_entity_poly.type
_entity_poly.pdbx_seq_one_letter_code
_entity_poly.pdbx_strand_id
1 'polypeptide(L)'
;MTGFDFVVIGVVALSVLLGLMRGAVKEILSLAAWVLAFVAAKTFAATAAGVMPDFISNAALRYLAGFILVFIVVMALAMLLSLLLSESLKALGLGMVDRMLGGVFGFLRGMVIVTMLVLLAGLTQLPKTEVWRQASLSGVFEILAIMVKPWLPMDLANHIHYR
;
A
#
# COMPACT_ATOMS: atom_id res chain seq x y z
N MET A 1 -13.31 -25.54 0.48
CA MET A 1 -13.17 -24.09 0.32
C MET A 1 -14.03 -23.43 1.38
N THR A 2 -13.42 -22.79 2.36
CA THR A 2 -14.13 -22.16 3.49
C THR A 2 -14.32 -20.67 3.25
N GLY A 3 -15.03 -19.96 4.14
CA GLY A 3 -15.21 -18.51 4.05
C GLY A 3 -13.89 -17.73 3.98
N PHE A 4 -12.81 -18.25 4.58
CA PHE A 4 -11.48 -17.68 4.47
C PHE A 4 -10.97 -17.71 3.02
N ASP A 5 -11.12 -18.83 2.31
CA ASP A 5 -10.66 -18.97 0.92
C ASP A 5 -11.34 -17.95 0.00
N PHE A 6 -12.64 -17.69 0.21
CA PHE A 6 -13.38 -16.68 -0.56
C PHE A 6 -12.90 -15.25 -0.28
N VAL A 7 -12.56 -14.92 0.97
CA VAL A 7 -11.98 -13.60 1.30
C VAL A 7 -10.63 -13.42 0.62
N VAL A 8 -9.76 -14.43 0.70
CA VAL A 8 -8.44 -14.39 0.05
C VAL A 8 -8.58 -14.21 -1.46
N ILE A 9 -9.39 -15.03 -2.11
CA ILE A 9 -9.63 -14.95 -3.56
C ILE A 9 -10.22 -13.59 -3.91
N GLY A 10 -11.19 -13.09 -3.14
CA GLY A 10 -11.82 -11.78 -3.37
C GLY A 10 -10.82 -10.63 -3.30
N VAL A 11 -9.96 -10.59 -2.28
CA VAL A 11 -8.94 -9.54 -2.11
C VAL A 11 -7.91 -9.60 -3.24
N VAL A 12 -7.39 -10.79 -3.55
CA VAL A 12 -6.39 -10.95 -4.62
C VAL A 12 -6.99 -10.61 -5.98
N ALA A 13 -8.18 -11.14 -6.30
CA ALA A 13 -8.85 -10.88 -7.57
C ALA A 13 -9.17 -9.39 -7.74
N LEU A 14 -9.68 -8.73 -6.70
CA LEU A 14 -9.93 -7.28 -6.74
C LEU A 14 -8.62 -6.51 -6.93
N SER A 15 -7.56 -6.87 -6.21
CA SER A 15 -6.27 -6.20 -6.33
C SER A 15 -5.67 -6.36 -7.74
N VAL A 16 -5.77 -7.55 -8.34
CA VAL A 16 -5.36 -7.83 -9.73
C VAL A 16 -6.21 -7.02 -10.71
N LEU A 17 -7.54 -7.00 -10.54
CA LEU A 17 -8.44 -6.26 -11.42
C LEU A 17 -8.13 -4.76 -11.39
N LEU A 18 -7.94 -4.20 -10.19
CA LEU A 18 -7.54 -2.79 -10.03
C LEU A 18 -6.19 -2.50 -10.69
N GLY A 19 -5.23 -3.42 -10.57
CA GLY A 19 -3.93 -3.33 -11.23
C GLY A 19 -4.03 -3.37 -12.76
N LEU A 20 -4.82 -4.28 -13.32
CA LEU A 20 -5.13 -4.36 -14.76
C LEU A 20 -5.85 -3.11 -15.28
N MET A 21 -6.69 -2.48 -14.46
CA MET A 21 -7.40 -1.25 -14.83
C MET A 21 -6.49 -0.03 -14.79
N ARG A 22 -5.60 0.07 -13.80
CA ARG A 22 -4.74 1.24 -13.59
C ARG A 22 -3.43 1.20 -14.38
N GLY A 23 -2.85 0.03 -14.56
CA GLY A 23 -1.51 -0.16 -15.14
C GLY A 23 -0.39 -0.05 -14.10
N ALA A 24 0.74 -0.73 -14.38
CA ALA A 24 1.90 -0.79 -13.50
C ALA A 24 2.52 0.58 -13.27
N VAL A 25 2.64 1.42 -14.31
CA VAL A 25 3.25 2.74 -14.19
C VAL A 25 2.52 3.60 -13.16
N LYS A 26 1.18 3.62 -13.19
CA LYS A 26 0.41 4.38 -12.21
C LYS A 26 0.58 3.83 -10.80
N GLU A 27 0.61 2.52 -10.64
CA GLU A 27 0.79 1.91 -9.31
C GLU A 27 2.18 2.20 -8.73
N ILE A 28 3.24 1.99 -9.51
CA ILE A 28 4.62 2.25 -9.09
C ILE A 28 4.84 3.74 -8.79
N LEU A 29 4.37 4.62 -9.68
CA LEU A 29 4.50 6.06 -9.46
C LEU A 29 3.68 6.53 -8.27
N SER A 30 2.50 5.95 -8.00
CA SER A 30 1.73 6.31 -6.82
C SER A 30 2.48 5.97 -5.53
N LEU A 31 3.14 4.81 -5.46
CA LEU A 31 3.92 4.41 -4.30
C LEU A 31 5.19 5.25 -4.15
N ALA A 32 5.91 5.48 -5.25
CA ALA A 32 7.07 6.36 -5.25
C ALA A 32 6.68 7.77 -4.83
N ALA A 33 5.54 8.27 -5.30
CA ALA A 33 5.02 9.58 -4.95
C ALA A 33 4.82 9.72 -3.45
N TRP A 34 4.25 8.72 -2.75
CA TRP A 34 4.05 8.79 -1.29
C TRP A 34 5.37 8.99 -0.55
N VAL A 35 6.40 8.22 -0.92
CA VAL A 35 7.74 8.33 -0.33
C VAL A 35 8.36 9.68 -0.66
N LEU A 36 8.33 10.08 -1.93
CA LEU A 36 8.90 11.36 -2.40
C LEU A 36 8.19 12.56 -1.75
N ALA A 37 6.87 12.54 -1.65
CA ALA A 37 6.09 13.59 -1.03
C ALA A 37 6.39 13.71 0.46
N PHE A 38 6.56 12.59 1.17
CA PHE A 38 6.93 12.62 2.58
C PHE A 38 8.34 13.17 2.80
N VAL A 39 9.32 12.71 2.00
CA VAL A 39 10.71 13.21 2.07
C VAL A 39 10.78 14.69 1.71
N ALA A 40 10.10 15.11 0.65
CA ALA A 40 10.01 16.51 0.23
C ALA A 40 9.30 17.36 1.28
N ALA A 41 8.16 16.91 1.81
CA ALA A 41 7.44 17.63 2.86
C ALA A 41 8.31 17.79 4.10
N LYS A 42 9.01 16.75 4.55
CA LYS A 42 9.94 16.84 5.68
C LYS A 42 11.07 17.85 5.43
N THR A 43 11.61 17.89 4.22
CA THR A 43 12.76 18.74 3.88
C THR A 43 12.39 20.20 3.64
N PHE A 44 11.25 20.47 2.99
CA PHE A 44 10.83 21.81 2.60
C PHE A 44 9.72 22.41 3.47
N ALA A 45 9.21 21.69 4.49
CA ALA A 45 8.16 22.20 5.38
C ALA A 45 8.52 23.54 6.04
N ALA A 46 9.76 23.70 6.52
CA ALA A 46 10.19 24.95 7.14
C ALA A 46 10.20 26.12 6.15
N THR A 47 10.70 25.89 4.93
CA THR A 47 10.69 26.89 3.86
C THR A 47 9.26 27.26 3.47
N ALA A 48 8.38 26.27 3.32
CA ALA A 48 6.97 26.49 3.01
C ALA A 48 6.21 27.17 4.16
N ALA A 49 6.60 26.94 5.42
CA ALA A 49 6.05 27.63 6.57
C ALA A 49 6.44 29.12 6.60
N GLY A 50 7.60 29.49 6.04
CA GLY A 50 8.04 30.88 5.93
C GLY A 50 7.18 31.74 5.00
N VAL A 51 6.47 31.14 4.05
CA VAL A 51 5.53 31.84 3.15
C VAL A 51 4.08 31.78 3.65
N MET A 52 3.82 31.13 4.78
CA MET A 52 2.48 31.05 5.36
C MET A 52 2.09 32.38 6.01
N PRO A 53 0.80 32.76 5.95
CA PRO A 53 0.31 34.00 6.54
C PRO A 53 0.60 34.13 8.04
N ASP A 54 0.87 35.36 8.47
CA ASP A 54 1.27 35.63 9.85
C ASP A 54 0.16 35.44 10.89
N PHE A 55 -1.10 35.34 10.47
CA PHE A 55 -2.22 35.04 11.38
C PHE A 55 -2.11 33.65 12.02
N ILE A 56 -1.32 32.73 11.44
CA ILE A 56 -0.99 31.44 12.07
C ILE A 56 0.11 31.68 13.09
N SER A 57 -0.25 32.24 14.25
CA SER A 57 0.69 32.64 15.31
C SER A 57 1.43 31.45 15.95
N ASN A 58 0.85 30.25 15.91
CA ASN A 58 1.48 29.04 16.42
C ASN A 58 2.49 28.48 15.40
N ALA A 59 3.78 28.50 15.76
CA ALA A 59 4.87 28.02 14.92
C ALA A 59 4.73 26.54 14.52
N ALA A 60 4.22 25.68 15.41
CA ALA A 60 3.99 24.28 15.12
C ALA A 60 2.87 24.08 14.09
N LEU A 61 1.77 24.84 14.20
CA LEU A 61 0.70 24.82 13.20
C LEU A 61 1.17 25.36 11.85
N ARG A 62 2.01 26.39 11.84
CA ARG A 62 2.58 26.96 10.61
C ARG A 62 3.50 25.96 9.91
N TYR A 63 4.34 25.26 10.67
CA TYR A 63 5.17 24.17 10.16
C TYR A 63 4.33 23.02 9.58
N LEU A 64 3.29 22.59 10.31
CA LEU A 64 2.38 21.55 9.85
C LEU A 64 1.66 21.96 8.55
N ALA A 65 1.21 23.20 8.44
CA ALA A 65 0.61 23.73 7.22
C ALA A 65 1.60 23.71 6.04
N GLY A 66 2.85 24.12 6.27
CA GLY A 66 3.93 24.04 5.27
C GLY A 66 4.21 22.61 4.83
N PHE A 67 4.26 21.66 5.77
CA PHE A 67 4.40 20.24 5.49
C PHE A 67 3.27 19.72 4.60
N ILE A 68 2.02 19.99 4.96
CA ILE A 68 0.84 19.57 4.21
C ILE A 68 0.85 20.19 2.80
N LEU A 69 1.19 21.47 2.69
CA LEU A 69 1.27 22.15 1.40
C LEU A 69 2.26 21.45 0.46
N VAL A 70 3.51 21.25 0.91
CA VAL A 70 4.54 20.59 0.10
C VAL A 70 4.12 19.17 -0.26
N PHE A 71 3.56 18.43 0.70
CA PHE A 71 3.07 17.08 0.47
C PHE A 71 2.04 17.04 -0.65
N ILE A 72 1.03 17.91 -0.61
CA ILE A 72 -0.03 18.00 -1.62
C ILE A 72 0.54 18.41 -2.98
N VAL A 73 1.46 19.38 -3.03
CA VAL A 73 2.09 19.83 -4.27
C VAL A 73 2.85 18.68 -4.93
N VAL A 74 3.67 17.95 -4.18
CA VAL A 74 4.44 16.83 -4.73
C VAL A 74 3.53 15.68 -5.17
N MET A 75 2.49 15.38 -4.40
CA MET A 75 1.44 14.42 -4.79
C MET A 75 0.77 14.80 -6.11
N ALA A 76 0.38 16.05 -6.26
CA ALA A 76 -0.27 16.54 -7.47
C ALA A 76 0.66 16.46 -8.68
N LEU A 77 1.92 16.87 -8.54
CA LEU A 77 2.92 16.78 -9.60
C LEU A 77 3.19 15.33 -10.02
N ALA A 78 3.32 14.41 -9.06
CA ALA A 78 3.52 13.00 -9.35
C ALA A 78 2.29 12.38 -10.02
N MET A 79 1.08 12.79 -9.63
CA MET A 79 -0.15 12.38 -10.31
C MET A 79 -0.16 12.83 -11.77
N LEU A 80 0.17 14.09 -12.04
CA LEU A 80 0.29 14.62 -13.42
C LEU A 80 1.34 13.84 -14.23
N LEU A 81 2.51 13.59 -13.64
CA LEU A 81 3.57 12.79 -14.28
C LEU A 81 3.08 11.37 -14.61
N SER A 82 2.34 10.75 -13.70
CA SER A 82 1.78 9.41 -13.93
C SER A 82 0.78 9.35 -15.08
N LEU A 83 -0.01 10.41 -15.27
CA LEU A 83 -0.92 10.53 -16.40
C LEU A 83 -0.14 10.67 -17.71
N LEU A 84 0.84 11.56 -17.75
CA LEU A 84 1.69 11.79 -18.93
C LEU A 84 2.43 10.51 -19.35
N LEU A 85 3.03 9.79 -18.40
CA LEU A 85 3.74 8.55 -18.70
C LEU A 85 2.79 7.43 -19.14
N SER A 86 1.61 7.32 -18.53
CA SER A 86 0.60 6.34 -18.94
C SER A 86 0.10 6.61 -20.37
N GLU A 87 -0.16 7.87 -20.73
CA GLU A 87 -0.54 8.23 -22.10
C GLU A 87 0.61 8.01 -23.09
N SER A 88 1.86 8.27 -22.68
CA SER A 88 3.05 8.00 -23.50
C SER A 88 3.18 6.50 -23.83
N LEU A 89 2.96 5.61 -22.86
CA LEU A 89 2.97 4.16 -23.10
C LEU A 89 1.86 3.72 -24.05
N LYS A 90 0.67 4.33 -23.95
CA LYS A 90 -0.41 4.05 -24.91
C LYS A 90 -0.05 4.49 -26.32
N ALA A 91 0.55 5.67 -26.47
CA ALA A 91 1.00 6.17 -27.77
C ALA A 91 2.05 5.25 -28.42
N LEU A 92 2.89 4.58 -27.61
CA LEU A 92 3.86 3.58 -28.05
C LEU A 92 3.25 2.18 -28.29
N GLY A 93 1.94 2.00 -28.11
CA GLY A 93 1.27 0.70 -28.21
C GLY A 93 1.53 -0.25 -27.02
N LEU A 94 2.25 0.21 -25.99
CA LEU A 94 2.61 -0.56 -24.80
C LEU A 94 1.54 -0.55 -23.70
N GLY A 95 0.39 0.09 -23.94
CA GLY A 95 -0.69 0.18 -22.96
C GLY A 95 -1.21 -1.18 -22.48
N MET A 96 -1.22 -2.21 -23.34
CA MET A 96 -1.61 -3.57 -22.92
C MET A 96 -0.56 -4.20 -21.99
N VAL A 97 0.73 -4.01 -22.28
CA VAL A 97 1.83 -4.51 -21.44
C VAL A 97 1.81 -3.83 -20.07
N ASP A 98 1.62 -2.51 -20.03
CA ASP A 98 1.47 -1.75 -18.76
C ASP A 98 0.34 -2.30 -17.89
N ARG A 99 -0.81 -2.61 -18.50
CA ARG A 99 -1.96 -3.19 -17.80
C ARG A 99 -1.68 -4.60 -17.31
N MET A 100 -1.06 -5.47 -18.12
CA MET A 100 -0.69 -6.82 -17.70
C MET A 100 0.30 -6.80 -16.54
N LEU A 101 1.34 -5.95 -16.61
CA LEU A 101 2.27 -5.74 -15.51
C LEU A 101 1.55 -5.19 -14.27
N GLY A 102 0.56 -4.32 -14.46
CA GLY A 102 -0.31 -3.85 -13.38
C GLY A 102 -1.08 -4.99 -12.72
N GLY A 103 -1.54 -5.99 -13.49
CA GLY A 103 -2.13 -7.20 -12.94
C GLY A 103 -1.17 -8.00 -12.07
N VAL A 104 0.09 -8.14 -12.48
CA VAL A 104 1.15 -8.80 -11.68
C VAL A 104 1.43 -8.02 -10.40
N PHE A 105 1.54 -6.69 -10.50
CA PHE A 105 1.71 -5.83 -9.32
C PHE A 105 0.51 -5.94 -8.38
N GLY A 106 -0.71 -5.92 -8.92
CA GLY A 106 -1.95 -6.12 -8.20
C GLY A 106 -2.01 -7.49 -7.50
N PHE A 107 -1.51 -8.55 -8.14
CA PHE A 107 -1.40 -9.88 -7.53
C PHE A 107 -0.47 -9.85 -6.31
N LEU A 108 0.76 -9.32 -6.49
CA LEU A 108 1.74 -9.21 -5.41
C LEU A 108 1.20 -8.37 -4.25
N ARG A 109 0.58 -7.22 -4.53
CA ARG A 109 -0.08 -6.39 -3.53
C ARG A 109 -1.19 -7.15 -2.82
N GLY A 110 -2.01 -7.90 -3.55
CA GLY A 110 -3.08 -8.72 -3.00
C GLY A 110 -2.55 -9.76 -2.02
N MET A 111 -1.46 -10.44 -2.39
CA MET A 111 -0.78 -11.37 -1.49
C MET A 111 -0.28 -10.69 -0.21
N VAL A 112 0.38 -9.53 -0.33
CA VAL A 112 0.86 -8.76 0.83
C VAL A 112 -0.30 -8.36 1.76
N ILE A 113 -1.41 -7.87 1.19
CA ILE A 113 -2.60 -7.50 1.97
C ILE A 113 -3.14 -8.73 2.72
N VAL A 114 -3.29 -9.87 2.05
CA VAL A 114 -3.77 -11.10 2.69
C VAL A 114 -2.82 -11.57 3.78
N THR A 115 -1.50 -11.56 3.54
CA THR A 115 -0.51 -11.91 4.57
C THR A 115 -0.62 -10.98 5.78
N MET A 116 -0.81 -9.67 5.58
CA MET A 116 -1.08 -8.74 6.68
C MET A 116 -2.38 -9.07 7.43
N LEU A 117 -3.47 -9.40 6.73
CA LEU A 117 -4.72 -9.81 7.37
C LEU A 117 -4.53 -11.10 8.19
N VAL A 118 -3.72 -12.03 7.71
CA VAL A 118 -3.39 -13.28 8.42
C VAL A 118 -2.49 -13.01 9.64
N LEU A 119 -1.55 -12.07 9.54
CA LEU A 119 -0.79 -11.55 10.69
C LEU A 119 -1.70 -11.00 11.78
N LEU A 120 -2.65 -10.15 11.39
CA LEU A 120 -3.63 -9.60 12.32
C LEU A 120 -4.57 -10.66 12.89
N ALA A 121 -5.02 -11.63 12.07
CA ALA A 121 -5.83 -12.74 12.54
C ALA A 121 -5.07 -13.62 13.55
N GLY A 122 -3.75 -13.77 13.40
CA GLY A 122 -2.86 -14.46 14.33
C GLY A 122 -2.81 -13.87 15.75
N LEU A 123 -3.23 -12.61 15.91
CA LEU A 123 -3.40 -11.95 17.21
C LEU A 123 -4.75 -12.28 17.86
N THR A 124 -5.62 -13.05 17.19
CA THR A 124 -6.98 -13.38 17.65
C THR A 124 -7.16 -14.89 17.79
N GLN A 125 -8.36 -15.33 18.19
CA GLN A 125 -8.71 -16.76 18.24
C GLN A 125 -9.16 -17.34 16.89
N LEU A 126 -9.24 -16.52 15.83
CA LEU A 126 -9.67 -16.94 14.48
C LEU A 126 -8.88 -18.14 13.92
N PRO A 127 -7.55 -18.24 14.09
CA PRO A 127 -6.77 -19.38 13.58
C PRO A 127 -7.15 -20.73 14.21
N LYS A 128 -7.82 -20.71 15.37
CA LYS A 128 -8.25 -21.93 16.09
C LYS A 128 -9.61 -22.46 15.61
N THR A 129 -10.33 -21.70 14.78
CA THR A 129 -11.66 -22.09 14.30
C THR A 129 -11.61 -23.12 13.17
N GLU A 130 -12.66 -23.93 13.03
CA GLU A 130 -12.76 -24.94 11.96
C GLU A 130 -12.76 -24.32 10.56
N VAL A 131 -13.35 -23.12 10.40
CA VAL A 131 -13.35 -22.36 9.14
C VAL A 131 -11.92 -22.05 8.67
N TRP A 132 -11.01 -21.82 9.60
CA TRP A 132 -9.61 -21.52 9.31
C TRP A 132 -8.78 -22.79 9.08
N ARG A 133 -8.94 -23.80 9.94
CA ARG A 133 -8.22 -25.08 9.86
C ARG A 133 -8.53 -25.87 8.59
N GLN A 134 -9.75 -25.77 8.08
CA GLN A 134 -10.19 -26.48 6.86
C GLN A 134 -9.95 -25.67 5.58
N ALA A 135 -9.48 -24.42 5.68
CA ALA A 135 -9.21 -23.58 4.52
C ALA A 135 -8.01 -24.13 3.75
N SER A 136 -8.10 -24.15 2.42
CA SER A 136 -7.01 -24.66 1.58
C SER A 136 -5.84 -23.67 1.50
N LEU A 137 -6.13 -22.38 1.62
CA LEU A 137 -5.14 -21.31 1.51
C LEU A 137 -4.53 -20.90 2.85
N SER A 138 -5.12 -21.28 4.00
CA SER A 138 -4.62 -20.85 5.32
C SER A 138 -3.18 -21.26 5.55
N GLY A 139 -2.81 -22.51 5.26
CA GLY A 139 -1.44 -23.00 5.44
C GLY A 139 -0.38 -22.22 4.65
N VAL A 140 -0.68 -21.85 3.40
CA VAL A 140 0.25 -21.06 2.55
C VAL A 140 0.48 -19.68 3.17
N PHE A 141 -0.59 -19.00 3.56
CA PHE A 141 -0.47 -17.65 4.13
C PHE A 141 0.03 -17.63 5.57
N GLU A 142 -0.19 -18.69 6.36
CA GLU A 142 0.45 -18.87 7.67
C GLU A 142 1.97 -18.99 7.52
N ILE A 143 2.47 -19.77 6.56
CA ILE A 143 3.92 -19.87 6.27
C ILE A 143 4.47 -18.49 5.89
N LEU A 144 3.80 -17.77 5.00
CA LEU A 144 4.20 -16.41 4.62
C LEU A 144 4.19 -15.46 5.83
N ALA A 145 3.20 -15.55 6.70
CA ALA A 145 3.11 -14.75 7.92
C ALA A 145 4.26 -15.08 8.90
N ILE A 146 4.61 -16.35 9.06
CA ILE A 146 5.75 -16.79 9.87
C ILE A 146 7.07 -16.28 9.30
N MET A 147 7.23 -16.26 7.98
CA MET A 147 8.43 -15.69 7.33
C MET A 147 8.58 -14.19 7.57
N VAL A 148 7.46 -13.46 7.72
CA VAL A 148 7.44 -12.02 8.01
C VAL A 148 7.59 -11.74 9.52
N LYS A 149 7.26 -12.71 10.39
CA LYS A 149 7.31 -12.57 11.85
C LYS A 149 8.66 -12.03 12.40
N PRO A 150 9.84 -12.43 11.91
CA PRO A 150 11.12 -11.89 12.39
C PRO A 150 11.32 -10.40 12.13
N TRP A 151 10.56 -9.82 11.20
CA TRP A 151 10.63 -8.40 10.87
C TRP A 151 9.65 -7.55 11.72
N LEU A 152 8.82 -8.22 12.52
CA LEU A 152 7.92 -7.54 13.45
C LEU A 152 8.65 -7.14 14.74
N PRO A 153 8.20 -6.05 15.41
CA PRO A 153 8.64 -5.74 16.77
C PRO A 153 8.45 -6.95 17.69
N MET A 154 9.42 -7.21 18.58
CA MET A 154 9.40 -8.38 19.46
C MET A 154 8.10 -8.48 20.30
N ASP A 155 7.55 -7.34 20.69
CA ASP A 155 6.28 -7.26 21.43
C ASP A 155 5.09 -7.84 20.65
N LEU A 156 5.02 -7.60 19.34
CA LEU A 156 3.96 -8.14 18.47
C LEU A 156 4.21 -9.60 18.13
N ALA A 157 5.46 -9.97 17.86
CA ALA A 157 5.83 -11.34 17.52
C ALA A 157 5.43 -12.34 18.62
N ASN A 158 5.53 -11.95 19.89
CA ASN A 158 5.19 -12.83 21.03
C ASN A 158 3.68 -13.08 21.19
N HIS A 159 2.81 -12.23 20.61
CA HIS A 159 1.36 -12.40 20.71
C HIS A 159 0.76 -13.20 19.54
N ILE A 160 1.52 -13.36 18.46
CA ILE A 160 1.08 -14.10 17.27
C ILE A 160 1.29 -15.60 17.48
N HIS A 161 0.18 -16.31 17.64
CA HIS A 161 0.15 -17.77 17.81
C HIS A 161 -0.64 -18.42 16.68
N TYR A 162 0.09 -19.07 15.78
CA TYR A 162 -0.49 -20.00 14.79
C TYR A 162 -0.28 -21.40 15.32
N ARG A 163 -1.38 -22.10 15.63
CA ARG A 163 -1.43 -23.41 16.30
C ARG A 163 -0.43 -23.65 17.43
#